data_AF-A0A6B0V1F2-F1
#
_entry.id   AF-A0A6B0V1F2-F1
#
_cell.length_a   1.000
_cell.length_b   1.000
_cell.length_c   1.000
_cell.angle_alpha   90.00
_cell.angle_beta   90.00
_cell.angle_gamma   90.00
#
_symmetry.space_group_name_H-M   'P 1'
#
loop_
_entity.id
_entity.type
_entity.pdbx_description
1 polymer ?
#
loop_
_entity_poly.entity_id
_entity_poly.type
_entity_poly.pdbx_seq_one_letter_code
_entity_poly.pdbx_strand_id
1 'polypeptide(L)'
;EAASVGTALHAEPQDPRKVGAEAAFVGTEPQDLRKVGAEAASVGTEPQDSRKVGTEAASVGTEPQDPRKVVAEAAFVGTEPQDLRTVGAEAASVGTEPQDPRKVCAEAASVGTEPQDPRKVVAEAAFVGTEPQDLRTVGAEAASVGTEPQDPRKVGAEAASVGTGPQDLRKVGAEVASVGTEPRDPRKVGA
;
A
#
# COMPACT_ATOMS: atom_id res chain seq x y z
N GLU A 1 17.07 -19.46 -24.09
CA GLU A 1 17.24 -19.25 -22.64
C GLU A 1 15.94 -19.68 -21.99
N ALA A 2 15.96 -20.73 -21.16
CA ALA A 2 14.73 -21.37 -20.70
C ALA A 2 13.98 -20.42 -19.73
N ALA A 3 12.92 -19.78 -20.23
CA ALA A 3 11.93 -19.10 -19.42
C ALA A 3 11.18 -20.16 -18.61
N SER A 4 11.67 -20.44 -17.41
CA SER A 4 10.98 -21.33 -16.48
C SER A 4 9.87 -20.53 -15.83
N VAL A 5 8.66 -20.58 -16.40
CA VAL A 5 7.42 -20.29 -15.67
C VAL A 5 7.30 -21.38 -14.61
N GLY A 6 7.72 -21.09 -13.38
CA GLY A 6 7.61 -22.00 -12.26
C GLY A 6 6.29 -21.78 -11.55
N THR A 7 5.22 -22.46 -11.98
CA THR A 7 4.03 -22.60 -11.14
C THR A 7 4.31 -23.70 -10.12
N ALA A 8 4.66 -23.31 -8.90
CA ALA A 8 4.94 -24.26 -7.82
C ALA A 8 3.73 -24.33 -6.89
N LEU A 9 2.95 -25.42 -7.00
CA LEU A 9 1.99 -25.84 -5.98
C LEU A 9 2.76 -26.67 -4.95
N HIS A 10 3.19 -26.07 -3.84
CA HIS A 10 4.08 -26.75 -2.88
C HIS A 10 3.50 -26.64 -1.46
N ALA A 11 3.64 -27.73 -0.72
CA ALA A 11 3.20 -27.86 0.68
C ALA A 11 4.37 -27.71 1.68
N GLU A 12 5.51 -27.17 1.22
CA GLU A 12 6.73 -26.95 2.02
C GLU A 12 7.23 -25.49 1.86
N PRO A 13 8.02 -24.93 2.81
CA PRO A 13 8.40 -23.52 2.80
C PRO A 13 9.35 -23.23 1.65
N GLN A 14 9.26 -22.04 1.05
CA GLN A 14 10.06 -21.67 -0.12
C GLN A 14 11.00 -20.48 0.21
N ASP A 15 12.34 -20.68 0.11
CA ASP A 15 13.36 -19.61 0.08
C ASP A 15 14.19 -19.65 -1.23
N PRO A 16 13.57 -19.39 -2.40
CA PRO A 16 14.31 -19.28 -3.65
C PRO A 16 15.12 -17.97 -3.67
N ARG A 17 16.44 -18.12 -3.81
CA ARG A 17 17.35 -16.96 -3.89
C ARG A 17 17.17 -16.10 -5.14
N LYS A 18 16.72 -16.69 -6.25
CA LYS A 18 16.49 -16.02 -7.52
C LYS A 18 15.47 -16.80 -8.35
N VAL A 19 14.35 -16.17 -8.65
CA VAL A 19 13.38 -16.66 -9.63
C VAL A 19 13.61 -15.95 -10.96
N GLY A 20 13.22 -16.58 -12.07
CA GLY A 20 13.39 -16.09 -13.43
C GLY A 20 12.54 -14.86 -13.74
N ALA A 21 11.98 -14.79 -14.95
CA ALA A 21 11.09 -13.69 -15.33
C ALA A 21 9.84 -13.66 -14.46
N GLU A 22 9.18 -14.81 -14.28
CA GLU A 22 7.90 -14.91 -13.57
C GLU A 22 7.97 -15.95 -12.45
N ALA A 23 7.24 -15.69 -11.37
CA ALA A 23 7.08 -16.58 -10.23
C ALA A 23 5.61 -16.66 -9.84
N ALA A 24 5.04 -17.87 -9.77
CA ALA A 24 3.67 -18.07 -9.31
C ALA A 24 3.65 -19.13 -8.22
N PHE A 25 3.20 -18.75 -7.03
CA PHE A 25 3.18 -19.61 -5.87
C PHE A 25 1.78 -19.76 -5.30
N VAL A 26 1.41 -20.99 -4.96
CA VAL A 26 0.20 -21.27 -4.18
C VAL A 26 0.55 -22.27 -3.09
N GLY A 27 0.26 -21.92 -1.84
CA GLY A 27 0.60 -22.77 -0.70
C GLY A 27 0.07 -22.25 0.63
N THR A 28 0.18 -23.11 1.64
CA THR A 28 -0.25 -22.84 3.02
C THR A 28 0.95 -22.65 3.95
N GLU A 29 2.14 -22.41 3.40
CA GLU A 29 3.40 -22.29 4.14
C GLU A 29 4.13 -20.98 3.80
N PRO A 30 5.13 -20.53 4.61
CA PRO A 30 5.70 -19.20 4.49
C PRO A 30 6.56 -19.11 3.24
N GLN A 31 6.61 -17.92 2.65
CA GLN A 31 7.40 -17.67 1.44
C GLN A 31 8.37 -16.52 1.66
N ASP A 32 9.68 -16.78 1.47
CA ASP A 32 10.72 -15.74 1.47
C ASP A 32 11.39 -15.66 0.08
N LEU A 33 10.93 -14.72 -0.74
CA LEU A 33 11.44 -14.50 -2.09
C LEU A 33 12.52 -13.42 -2.09
N ARG A 34 13.78 -13.79 -2.33
CA ARG A 34 14.87 -12.80 -2.35
C ARG A 34 14.89 -11.91 -3.59
N LYS A 35 14.63 -12.48 -4.78
CA LYS A 35 14.66 -11.76 -6.04
C LYS A 35 13.80 -12.42 -7.11
N VAL A 36 12.83 -11.69 -7.64
CA VAL A 36 12.03 -12.05 -8.81
C VAL A 36 12.35 -11.09 -9.96
N GLY A 37 12.46 -11.61 -11.18
CA GLY A 37 12.99 -10.89 -12.34
C GLY A 37 12.04 -9.84 -12.90
N ALA A 38 10.80 -10.22 -13.20
CA ALA A 38 9.73 -9.34 -13.66
C ALA A 38 8.55 -9.45 -12.69
N GLU A 39 7.82 -10.57 -12.70
CA GLU A 39 6.52 -10.67 -12.03
C GLU A 39 6.50 -11.74 -10.93
N ALA A 40 5.88 -11.42 -9.80
CA ALA A 40 5.63 -12.34 -8.70
C ALA A 40 4.14 -12.35 -8.38
N ALA A 41 3.52 -13.53 -8.43
CA ALA A 41 2.15 -13.76 -7.99
C ALA A 41 2.14 -14.81 -6.88
N SER A 42 1.43 -14.55 -5.78
CA SER A 42 1.32 -15.49 -4.66
C SER A 42 -0.08 -15.55 -4.09
N VAL A 43 -0.54 -16.75 -3.77
CA VAL A 43 -1.81 -17.00 -3.08
C VAL A 43 -1.54 -17.93 -1.90
N GLY A 44 -1.86 -17.51 -0.68
CA GLY A 44 -1.62 -18.36 0.47
C GLY A 44 -2.24 -17.89 1.77
N THR A 45 -2.17 -18.74 2.78
CA THR A 45 -2.71 -18.49 4.12
C THR A 45 -1.62 -18.25 5.17
N GLU A 46 -0.36 -18.12 4.73
CA GLU A 46 0.80 -17.92 5.59
C GLU A 46 1.65 -16.72 5.14
N PRO A 47 2.67 -16.26 5.89
CA PRO A 47 3.29 -14.96 5.68
C PRO A 47 4.09 -14.95 4.38
N GLN A 48 4.06 -13.80 3.70
CA GLN A 48 4.73 -13.62 2.41
C GLN A 48 5.70 -12.45 2.48
N ASP A 49 6.98 -12.79 2.36
CA ASP A 49 8.09 -11.87 2.46
C ASP A 49 8.80 -11.82 1.10
N SER A 50 8.93 -10.63 0.51
CA SER A 50 9.64 -10.48 -0.76
C SER A 50 10.63 -9.33 -0.73
N ARG A 51 11.90 -9.63 -0.99
CA ARG A 51 12.96 -8.61 -0.89
C ARG A 51 13.06 -7.73 -2.14
N LYS A 52 12.84 -8.28 -3.33
CA LYS A 52 12.91 -7.52 -4.58
C LYS A 52 12.09 -8.17 -5.70
N VAL A 53 11.13 -7.41 -6.24
CA VAL A 53 10.35 -7.74 -7.43
C VAL A 53 10.63 -6.70 -8.53
N GLY A 54 10.76 -7.15 -9.77
CA GLY A 54 11.37 -6.39 -10.85
C GLY A 54 10.43 -5.47 -11.63
N THR A 55 9.17 -5.86 -11.78
CA THR A 55 8.11 -5.03 -12.35
C THR A 55 6.89 -5.11 -11.45
N GLU A 56 6.26 -6.28 -11.33
CA GLU A 56 4.93 -6.42 -10.72
C GLU A 56 4.90 -7.45 -9.58
N ALA A 57 4.25 -7.11 -8.48
CA ALA A 57 3.99 -8.03 -7.38
C ALA A 57 2.49 -8.08 -7.10
N ALA A 58 1.91 -9.27 -7.11
CA ALA A 58 0.53 -9.50 -6.73
C ALA A 58 0.46 -10.57 -5.61
N SER A 59 -0.22 -10.28 -4.51
CA SER A 59 -0.42 -11.27 -3.47
C SER A 59 -1.84 -11.26 -2.92
N VAL A 60 -2.37 -12.46 -2.69
CA VAL A 60 -3.65 -12.68 -2.03
C VAL A 60 -3.43 -13.60 -0.83
N GLY A 61 -3.80 -13.17 0.37
CA GLY A 61 -3.67 -14.03 1.52
C GLY A 61 -4.32 -13.55 2.80
N THR A 62 -4.29 -14.40 3.81
CA THR A 62 -4.91 -14.16 5.12
C THR A 62 -3.88 -14.02 6.24
N GLU A 63 -2.64 -13.68 5.89
CA GLU A 63 -1.52 -13.46 6.82
C GLU A 63 -0.62 -12.33 6.31
N PRO A 64 0.35 -11.86 7.11
CA PRO A 64 1.09 -10.63 6.83
C PRO A 64 1.86 -10.68 5.51
N GLN A 65 1.88 -9.55 4.83
CA GLN A 65 2.63 -9.36 3.58
C GLN A 65 3.65 -8.24 3.75
N ASP A 66 4.94 -8.58 3.58
CA ASP A 66 6.06 -7.66 3.82
C ASP A 66 6.99 -7.43 2.59
N PRO A 67 6.48 -6.98 1.43
CA PRO A 67 7.31 -6.59 0.30
C PRO A 67 8.26 -5.42 0.60
N ARG A 68 9.56 -5.67 0.46
CA ARG A 68 10.59 -4.65 0.69
C ARG A 68 10.83 -3.75 -0.52
N LYS A 69 10.71 -4.26 -1.74
CA LYS A 69 10.96 -3.48 -2.95
C LYS A 69 10.22 -4.04 -4.15
N VAL A 70 9.30 -3.23 -4.67
CA VAL A 70 8.63 -3.43 -5.96
C VAL A 70 8.97 -2.25 -6.87
N VAL A 71 9.36 -2.52 -8.10
CA VAL A 71 9.92 -1.48 -8.99
C VAL A 71 8.84 -0.72 -9.76
N ALA A 72 7.76 -1.37 -10.19
CA ALA A 72 6.65 -0.71 -10.84
C ALA A 72 5.40 -0.81 -9.97
N GLU A 73 4.70 -1.94 -10.01
CA GLU A 73 3.34 -2.06 -9.49
C GLU A 73 3.20 -3.15 -8.44
N ALA A 74 2.42 -2.87 -7.41
CA ALA A 74 2.19 -3.80 -6.32
C ALA A 74 0.70 -3.85 -5.95
N ALA A 75 0.09 -5.04 -5.99
CA ALA A 75 -1.33 -5.26 -5.71
C ALA A 75 -1.50 -6.32 -4.61
N PHE A 76 -2.11 -5.93 -3.49
CA PHE A 76 -2.22 -6.79 -2.32
C PHE A 76 -3.66 -6.88 -1.84
N VAL A 77 -4.12 -8.10 -1.64
CA VAL A 77 -5.44 -8.37 -1.05
C VAL A 77 -5.26 -9.27 0.15
N GLY A 78 -5.74 -8.85 1.31
CA GLY A 78 -5.69 -9.72 2.47
C GLY A 78 -6.40 -9.21 3.69
N THR A 79 -6.53 -10.09 4.68
CA THR A 79 -7.19 -9.78 5.94
C THR A 79 -6.23 -9.38 7.05
N GLU A 80 -4.92 -9.38 6.76
CA GLU A 80 -3.82 -9.15 7.70
C GLU A 80 -2.92 -7.97 7.30
N PRO A 81 -2.02 -7.50 8.19
CA PRO A 81 -1.27 -6.27 7.99
C PRO A 81 -0.34 -6.31 6.78
N GLN A 82 -0.17 -5.16 6.14
CA GLN A 82 0.70 -5.00 4.96
C GLN A 82 1.76 -3.91 5.20
N ASP A 83 3.05 -4.27 5.36
CA ASP A 83 4.18 -3.32 5.40
C ASP A 83 4.90 -3.30 4.05
N LEU A 84 4.58 -2.28 3.23
CA LEU A 84 5.22 -2.06 1.94
C LEU A 84 6.35 -1.05 2.09
N ARG A 85 7.61 -1.48 2.00
CA ARG A 85 8.71 -0.52 2.21
C ARG A 85 8.94 0.42 1.03
N THR A 86 8.86 -0.06 -0.21
CA THR A 86 9.12 0.77 -1.40
C THR A 86 8.42 0.21 -2.62
N VAL A 87 7.57 1.05 -3.22
CA VAL A 87 6.93 0.81 -4.52
C VAL A 87 7.28 1.95 -5.48
N GLY A 88 7.69 1.61 -6.70
CA GLY A 88 8.31 2.55 -7.62
C GLY A 88 7.34 3.32 -8.53
N ALA A 89 6.19 2.75 -8.87
CA ALA A 89 5.11 3.46 -9.54
C ALA A 89 3.85 3.41 -8.66
N GLU A 90 3.14 2.30 -8.65
CA GLU A 90 1.79 2.20 -8.10
C GLU A 90 1.65 1.12 -7.03
N ALA A 91 0.98 1.45 -5.93
CA ALA A 91 0.65 0.49 -4.89
C ALA A 91 -0.87 0.47 -4.68
N ALA A 92 -1.49 -0.69 -4.82
CA ALA A 92 -2.89 -0.93 -4.55
C ALA A 92 -3.03 -1.97 -3.43
N SER A 93 -3.84 -1.67 -2.43
CA SER A 93 -4.07 -2.58 -1.30
C SER A 93 -5.54 -2.61 -0.89
N VAL A 94 -6.05 -3.82 -0.65
CA VAL A 94 -7.41 -4.04 -0.16
C VAL A 94 -7.34 -4.98 1.04
N GLY A 95 -7.88 -4.55 2.18
CA GLY A 95 -7.87 -5.42 3.34
C GLY A 95 -8.65 -4.94 4.55
N THR A 96 -8.68 -5.77 5.57
CA THR A 96 -9.40 -5.49 6.82
C THR A 96 -8.48 -5.21 8.00
N GLU A 97 -7.16 -5.17 7.79
CA GLU A 97 -6.13 -4.88 8.79
C GLU A 97 -5.22 -3.70 8.36
N PRO A 98 -4.26 -3.23 9.19
CA PRO A 98 -3.59 -1.97 8.98
C PRO A 98 -2.67 -2.01 7.75
N GLN A 99 -2.56 -0.89 7.07
CA GLN A 99 -1.74 -0.76 5.86
C GLN A 99 -0.71 0.36 6.01
N ASP A 100 0.57 -0.02 5.96
CA ASP A 100 1.70 0.85 6.30
C ASP A 100 2.71 1.00 5.15
N PRO A 101 2.34 1.52 3.97
CA PRO A 101 3.30 1.74 2.91
C PRO A 101 4.27 2.89 3.28
N ARG A 102 5.56 2.58 3.34
CA ARG A 102 6.60 3.55 3.74
C ARG A 102 6.97 4.52 2.63
N LYS A 103 7.01 4.06 1.38
CA LYS A 103 7.37 4.88 0.23
C LYS A 103 6.70 4.40 -1.05
N VAL A 104 5.89 5.26 -1.64
CA VAL A 104 5.30 5.09 -2.97
C VAL A 104 5.70 6.29 -3.83
N CYS A 105 6.21 6.01 -5.03
CA CYS A 105 6.87 7.02 -5.88
C CYS A 105 5.93 7.70 -6.89
N ALA A 106 4.80 7.09 -7.25
CA ALA A 106 3.74 7.77 -7.99
C ALA A 106 2.44 7.71 -7.19
N GLU A 107 1.73 6.59 -7.22
CA GLU A 107 0.33 6.51 -6.78
C GLU A 107 0.12 5.42 -5.73
N ALA A 108 -0.62 5.75 -4.67
CA ALA A 108 -1.02 4.80 -3.65
C ALA A 108 -2.56 4.79 -3.54
N ALA A 109 -3.17 3.62 -3.67
CA ALA A 109 -4.58 3.41 -3.47
C ALA A 109 -4.82 2.32 -2.41
N SER A 110 -5.64 2.61 -1.43
CA SER A 110 -5.93 1.66 -0.36
C SER A 110 -7.39 1.68 0.06
N VAL A 111 -7.97 0.50 0.20
CA VAL A 111 -9.34 0.30 0.69
C VAL A 111 -9.30 -0.63 1.88
N GLY A 112 -9.85 -0.20 3.01
CA GLY A 112 -9.94 -1.09 4.16
C GLY A 112 -10.77 -0.60 5.31
N THR A 113 -10.92 -1.45 6.32
CA THR A 113 -11.74 -1.17 7.51
C THR A 113 -10.90 -0.85 8.73
N GLU A 114 -9.57 -0.81 8.60
CA GLU A 114 -8.60 -0.58 9.68
C GLU A 114 -7.63 0.58 9.32
N PRO A 115 -6.69 0.99 10.21
CA PRO A 115 -5.96 2.23 10.04
C PRO A 115 -5.01 2.18 8.85
N GLN A 116 -4.82 3.32 8.20
CA GLN A 116 -3.93 3.45 7.05
C GLN A 116 -2.89 4.55 7.34
N ASP A 117 -1.62 4.16 7.49
CA ASP A 117 -0.52 5.06 7.87
C ASP A 117 0.61 5.14 6.82
N PRO A 118 0.31 5.57 5.58
CA PRO A 118 1.31 5.78 4.55
C PRO A 118 2.29 6.90 4.94
N ARG A 119 3.59 6.59 4.92
CA ARG A 119 4.62 7.55 5.36
C ARG A 119 5.03 8.55 4.28
N LYS A 120 5.07 8.11 3.03
CA LYS A 120 5.50 8.96 1.91
C LYS A 120 4.90 8.48 0.60
N VAL A 121 4.06 9.33 0.02
CA VAL A 121 3.56 9.19 -1.36
C VAL A 121 4.03 10.42 -2.14
N VAL A 122 4.62 10.22 -3.31
CA VAL A 122 5.30 11.30 -4.03
C VAL A 122 4.38 12.05 -4.98
N ALA A 123 3.41 11.40 -5.62
CA ALA A 123 2.42 12.09 -6.44
C ALA A 123 1.05 12.07 -5.74
N GLU A 124 0.31 10.97 -5.86
CA GLU A 124 -1.11 10.93 -5.52
C GLU A 124 -1.44 9.79 -4.57
N ALA A 125 -2.37 10.05 -3.65
CA ALA A 125 -2.74 9.06 -2.66
C ALA A 125 -4.27 9.06 -2.45
N ALA A 126 -4.91 7.90 -2.59
CA ALA A 126 -6.34 7.71 -2.48
C ALA A 126 -6.68 6.64 -1.44
N PHE A 127 -7.40 7.03 -0.39
CA PHE A 127 -7.69 6.16 0.75
C PHE A 127 -9.18 6.10 1.03
N VAL A 128 -9.72 4.89 1.15
CA VAL A 128 -11.11 4.66 1.53
C VAL A 128 -11.15 3.73 2.73
N GLY A 129 -11.79 4.15 3.81
CA GLY A 129 -11.98 3.25 4.95
C GLY A 129 -12.84 3.77 6.07
N THR A 130 -13.12 2.90 7.03
CA THR A 130 -13.97 3.25 8.19
C THR A 130 -13.18 3.69 9.41
N GLU A 131 -11.87 3.49 9.40
CA GLU A 131 -10.93 3.74 10.50
C GLU A 131 -9.96 4.91 10.22
N PRO A 132 -9.09 5.31 11.18
CA PRO A 132 -8.29 6.53 11.07
C PRO A 132 -7.23 6.45 9.96
N GLN A 133 -6.91 7.59 9.36
CA GLN A 133 -5.91 7.69 8.30
C GLN A 133 -4.84 8.75 8.64
N ASP A 134 -3.59 8.35 8.95
CA ASP A 134 -2.45 9.28 9.18
C ASP A 134 -1.51 9.32 7.97
N LEU A 135 -1.76 10.28 7.07
CA LEU A 135 -0.91 10.50 5.89
C LEU A 135 0.26 11.44 6.26
N ARG A 136 1.48 10.93 6.38
CA ARG A 136 2.60 11.81 6.81
C ARG A 136 3.09 12.78 5.75
N THR A 137 3.18 12.35 4.49
CA THR A 137 3.68 13.19 3.39
C THR A 137 3.12 12.71 2.07
N VAL A 138 2.38 13.58 1.39
CA VAL A 138 1.89 13.41 0.03
C VAL A 138 2.40 14.56 -0.84
N GLY A 139 2.98 14.26 -2.00
CA GLY A 139 3.72 15.25 -2.77
C GLY A 139 2.87 16.14 -3.67
N ALA A 140 1.80 15.62 -4.29
CA ALA A 140 0.87 16.41 -5.07
C ALA A 140 -0.52 16.39 -4.41
N GLU A 141 -1.22 15.27 -4.49
CA GLU A 141 -2.66 15.21 -4.16
C GLU A 141 -2.99 14.08 -3.19
N ALA A 142 -3.81 14.37 -2.19
CA ALA A 142 -4.31 13.37 -1.24
C ALA A 142 -5.84 13.39 -1.23
N ALA A 143 -6.47 12.24 -1.44
CA ALA A 143 -7.90 12.04 -1.35
C ALA A 143 -8.22 10.98 -0.30
N SER A 144 -9.13 11.29 0.62
CA SER A 144 -9.55 10.38 1.68
C SER A 144 -11.07 10.35 1.84
N VAL A 145 -11.63 9.14 1.95
CA VAL A 145 -13.06 8.93 2.24
C VAL A 145 -13.20 8.02 3.45
N GLY A 146 -13.90 8.45 4.49
CA GLY A 146 -14.10 7.61 5.65
C GLY A 146 -14.96 8.15 6.77
N THR A 147 -15.20 7.32 7.78
CA THR A 147 -16.08 7.68 8.91
C THR A 147 -15.34 8.17 10.14
N GLU A 148 -14.03 7.93 10.23
CA GLU A 148 -13.16 8.25 11.37
C GLU A 148 -12.13 9.36 11.08
N PRO A 149 -11.30 9.76 12.06
CA PRO A 149 -10.35 10.86 11.91
C PRO A 149 -9.39 10.72 10.71
N GLN A 150 -9.18 11.83 10.02
CA GLN A 150 -8.21 11.93 8.91
C GLN A 150 -7.18 13.01 9.20
N ASP A 151 -5.91 12.61 9.31
CA ASP A 151 -4.81 13.46 9.80
C ASP A 151 -3.64 13.58 8.79
N PRO A 152 -3.85 14.16 7.59
CA PRO A 152 -2.75 14.39 6.66
C PRO A 152 -1.82 15.51 7.15
N ARG A 153 -0.52 15.20 7.33
CA ARG A 153 0.47 16.11 7.95
C ARG A 153 1.23 17.04 7.01
N LYS A 154 1.35 16.67 5.73
CA LYS A 154 2.00 17.47 4.69
C LYS A 154 1.49 17.03 3.33
N VAL A 155 0.80 17.92 2.63
CA VAL A 155 0.30 17.69 1.28
C VAL A 155 0.79 18.81 0.38
N GLY A 156 1.44 18.46 -0.74
CA GLY A 156 2.19 19.44 -1.52
C GLY A 156 1.33 20.39 -2.36
N ALA A 157 0.20 19.94 -2.89
CA ALA A 157 -0.74 20.79 -3.63
C ALA A 157 -2.14 20.72 -3.00
N GLU A 158 -2.84 19.61 -3.17
CA GLU A 158 -4.28 19.53 -2.89
C GLU A 158 -4.63 18.38 -1.94
N ALA A 159 -5.52 18.66 -0.98
CA ALA A 159 -6.08 17.66 -0.09
C ALA A 159 -7.60 17.67 -0.16
N ALA A 160 -8.20 16.52 -0.46
CA ALA A 160 -9.63 16.30 -0.51
C ALA A 160 -10.05 15.25 0.53
N SER A 161 -11.06 15.54 1.33
CA SER A 161 -11.58 14.61 2.34
C SER A 161 -13.11 14.57 2.36
N VAL A 162 -13.68 13.36 2.45
CA VAL A 162 -15.12 13.17 2.65
C VAL A 162 -15.33 12.26 3.85
N GLY A 163 -16.07 12.70 4.85
CA GLY A 163 -16.29 11.85 6.01
C GLY A 163 -17.12 12.43 7.13
N THR A 164 -17.44 11.58 8.10
CA THR A 164 -18.18 11.98 9.30
C THR A 164 -17.29 12.28 10.49
N GLY A 165 -16.02 11.86 10.46
CA GLY A 165 -15.04 12.06 11.53
C GLY A 165 -14.31 13.41 11.49
N PRO A 166 -13.45 13.69 12.48
CA PRO A 166 -12.65 14.92 12.56
C PRO A 166 -11.56 14.96 11.49
N GLN A 167 -11.12 16.16 11.12
CA GLN A 167 -10.07 16.33 10.10
C GLN A 167 -8.99 17.33 10.58
N ASP A 168 -7.76 16.86 10.85
CA ASP A 168 -6.58 17.69 11.19
C ASP A 168 -5.58 17.72 10.03
N LEU A 169 -5.79 18.66 9.10
CA LEU A 169 -4.87 18.88 7.99
C LEU A 169 -3.74 19.82 8.39
N ARG A 170 -2.50 19.39 8.19
CA ARG A 170 -1.31 20.22 8.45
C ARG A 170 -0.53 20.44 7.15
N LYS A 171 -0.12 21.68 6.91
CA LYS A 171 0.79 22.06 5.81
C LYS A 171 0.32 21.56 4.45
N VAL A 172 -0.83 22.07 4.00
CA VAL A 172 -1.30 21.88 2.63
C VAL A 172 -0.80 23.04 1.76
N GLY A 173 -0.29 22.72 0.58
CA GLY A 173 0.45 23.67 -0.24
C GLY A 173 -0.39 24.66 -1.02
N ALA A 174 -1.58 24.26 -1.48
CA ALA A 174 -2.48 25.12 -2.26
C ALA A 174 -3.93 25.04 -1.77
N GLU A 175 -4.58 23.87 -1.87
CA GLU A 175 -6.04 23.77 -1.71
C GLU A 175 -6.47 22.65 -0.77
N VAL A 176 -7.56 22.90 -0.03
CA VAL A 176 -8.21 21.92 0.84
C VAL A 176 -9.71 21.89 0.54
N ALA A 177 -10.21 20.75 0.07
CA ALA A 177 -11.62 20.46 -0.09
C ALA A 177 -12.06 19.45 0.98
N SER A 178 -13.13 19.73 1.70
CA SER A 178 -13.63 18.84 2.74
C SER A 178 -15.15 18.82 2.80
N VAL A 179 -15.74 17.64 2.91
CA VAL A 179 -17.19 17.43 3.07
C VAL A 179 -17.42 16.53 4.27
N GLY A 180 -18.20 16.98 5.24
CA GLY A 180 -18.40 16.25 6.49
C GLY A 180 -19.16 17.01 7.56
N THR A 181 -19.60 16.27 8.58
CA THR A 181 -20.45 16.76 9.68
C THR A 181 -19.67 17.21 10.93
N GLU A 182 -18.40 16.84 11.05
CA GLU A 182 -17.56 17.11 12.22
C GLU A 182 -16.55 18.25 12.05
N PRO A 183 -15.92 18.72 13.16
CA PRO A 183 -14.97 19.82 13.16
C PRO A 183 -13.73 19.58 12.28
N ARG A 184 -13.23 20.67 11.72
CA ARG A 184 -12.06 20.70 10.83
C ARG A 184 -11.05 21.72 11.36
N ASP A 185 -9.78 21.33 11.46
CA ASP A 185 -8.69 22.19 11.97
C ASP A 185 -7.50 22.22 11.00
N PRO A 186 -7.60 22.94 9.86
CA PRO A 186 -6.48 23.13 8.97
C PRO A 186 -5.46 24.13 9.56
N ARG A 187 -4.28 23.64 9.97
CA ARG A 187 -3.30 24.47 10.70
C ARG A 187 -2.42 25.36 9.82
N LYS A 188 -2.23 25.01 8.55
CA LYS A 188 -1.43 25.78 7.59
C LYS A 188 -1.80 25.39 6.16
N VAL A 189 -2.49 26.29 5.46
CA VAL A 189 -2.76 26.21 4.02
C VAL A 189 -2.04 27.38 3.37
N GLY A 190 -1.14 27.09 2.44
CA GLY A 190 -0.40 28.10 1.67
C GLY A 190 -0.98 28.25 0.26
N ALA A 191 -0.52 29.26 -0.46
CA ALA A 191 -0.64 29.41 -1.91
C ALA A 191 0.74 29.88 -2.44
#